data_AF-A0A0V8J1S6-F1
#
_entry.id   AF-A0A0V8J1S6-F1
#
_cell.length_a   1.000
_cell.length_b   1.000
_cell.length_c   1.000
_cell.angle_alpha   90.00
_cell.angle_beta   90.00
_cell.angle_gamma   90.00
#
_symmetry.space_group_name_H-M   'P 1'
#
loop_
_entity.id
_entity.type
_entity.pdbx_description
1 polymer ?
#
loop_
_entity_poly.entity_id
_entity_poly.type
_entity_poly.pdbx_seq_one_letter_code
_entity_poly.pdbx_strand_id
1 'polypeptide(L)'
;MNKVEETIETFIDELNVHLTEIQTVHRENYVAEIKDHLYSYAKDLSSQGLSEKDIEHKIREEFVSMNELAEDFINSTPSPPANRFKNNSMMLPPLLVGALGIFIFPNHQELLVALMLFIYAYLVLIKKAIWGFAVVRKKPSGIKNREKVSQSGSVYLFVLGLLFLIGEFVSVPNKNIIFATFIALLSIGFFFYVQKKLVR
;
A
#
# COMPACT_ATOMS: atom_id res chain seq x y z
N MET A 1 -37.96 -9.98 5.39
CA MET A 1 -36.93 -9.41 6.27
C MET A 1 -37.49 -9.43 7.67
N ASN A 2 -36.81 -10.11 8.59
CA ASN A 2 -37.25 -10.19 9.98
C ASN A 2 -36.98 -8.84 10.68
N LYS A 3 -37.84 -8.43 11.62
CA LYS A 3 -37.68 -7.14 12.34
C LYS A 3 -36.36 -7.03 13.10
N VAL A 4 -35.82 -8.17 13.52
CA VAL A 4 -34.49 -8.29 14.15
C VAL A 4 -33.37 -7.96 13.16
N GLU A 5 -33.46 -8.42 11.90
CA GLU A 5 -32.48 -8.09 10.86
C GLU A 5 -32.50 -6.58 10.55
N GLU A 6 -33.68 -5.98 10.42
CA GLU A 6 -33.83 -4.55 10.19
C GLU A 6 -33.22 -3.72 11.33
N THR A 7 -33.37 -4.19 12.56
CA THR A 7 -32.76 -3.57 13.74
C THR A 7 -31.24 -3.66 13.67
N ILE A 8 -30.68 -4.84 13.36
CA ILE A 8 -29.23 -5.05 13.23
C ILE A 8 -28.64 -4.17 12.12
N GLU A 9 -29.27 -4.11 10.94
CA GLU A 9 -28.76 -3.28 9.84
C GLU A 9 -28.80 -1.79 10.19
N THR A 10 -29.88 -1.31 10.82
CA THR A 10 -29.97 0.08 11.31
C THR A 10 -28.83 0.39 12.29
N PHE A 11 -28.53 -0.55 13.19
CA PHE A 11 -27.43 -0.41 14.14
C PHE A 11 -26.05 -0.37 13.48
N ILE A 12 -25.83 -1.20 12.46
CA ILE A 12 -24.57 -1.21 11.72
C ILE A 12 -24.38 0.08 10.94
N ASP A 13 -25.45 0.64 10.37
CA ASP A 13 -25.39 1.93 9.68
C ASP A 13 -25.03 3.08 10.63
N GLU A 14 -25.62 3.12 11.83
CA GLU A 14 -25.27 4.10 12.86
C GLU A 14 -23.80 3.97 13.31
N LEU A 15 -23.32 2.75 13.56
CA LEU A 15 -21.92 2.49 13.92
C LEU A 15 -20.96 2.94 12.80
N ASN A 16 -21.31 2.69 11.55
CA ASN A 16 -20.49 3.07 10.40
C ASN A 16 -20.39 4.59 10.23
N VAL A 17 -21.44 5.34 10.59
CA VAL A 17 -21.42 6.81 10.65
C VAL A 17 -20.44 7.30 11.73
N HIS A 18 -20.48 6.73 12.94
CA HIS A 18 -19.58 7.10 14.03
C HIS A 18 -18.10 6.77 13.75
N LEU A 19 -17.83 5.72 12.97
CA LEU A 19 -16.46 5.30 12.62
C LEU A 19 -15.94 5.92 11.32
N THR A 20 -16.59 6.96 10.78
CA THR A 20 -16.19 7.59 9.50
C THR A 20 -14.77 8.15 9.51
N GLU A 21 -14.25 8.57 10.67
CA GLU A 21 -12.91 9.13 10.83
C GLU A 21 -11.79 8.07 10.81
N ILE A 22 -12.14 6.78 10.91
CA ILE A 22 -11.21 5.66 10.90
C ILE A 22 -10.92 5.19 9.46
N GLN A 23 -9.70 4.69 9.25
CA GLN A 23 -9.31 4.09 7.96
C GLN A 23 -10.26 2.96 7.55
N THR A 24 -10.70 3.01 6.29
CA THR A 24 -11.74 2.13 5.72
C THR A 24 -11.55 0.64 6.01
N VAL A 25 -10.31 0.13 5.93
CA VAL A 25 -10.02 -1.29 6.16
C VAL A 25 -10.24 -1.70 7.62
N HIS A 26 -9.89 -0.83 8.57
CA HIS A 26 -10.09 -1.11 10.00
C HIS A 26 -11.57 -0.99 10.38
N ARG A 27 -12.26 -0.01 9.78
CA ARG A 27 -13.71 0.16 9.92
C ARG A 27 -14.47 -1.04 9.39
N GLU A 28 -14.17 -1.50 8.18
CA GLU A 28 -14.85 -2.65 7.55
C GLU A 28 -14.68 -3.92 8.37
N ASN A 29 -13.48 -4.20 8.88
CA ASN A 29 -13.23 -5.37 9.70
C ASN A 29 -13.99 -5.32 11.04
N TYR A 30 -13.95 -4.18 11.71
CA TYR A 30 -14.63 -4.02 13.00
C TYR A 30 -16.16 -4.07 12.84
N VAL A 31 -16.70 -3.38 11.83
CA VAL A 31 -18.13 -3.43 11.51
C VAL A 31 -18.58 -4.86 11.17
N ALA A 32 -17.76 -5.62 10.43
CA ALA A 32 -18.07 -7.02 10.14
C ALA A 32 -18.07 -7.90 11.40
N GLU A 33 -17.11 -7.73 12.30
CA GLU A 33 -17.02 -8.47 13.57
C GLU A 33 -18.23 -8.17 14.47
N ILE A 34 -18.60 -6.90 14.61
CA ILE A 34 -19.79 -6.50 15.37
C ILE A 34 -21.07 -7.03 14.73
N LYS A 35 -21.18 -7.00 13.40
CA LYS A 35 -22.31 -7.55 12.67
C LYS A 35 -22.46 -9.06 12.93
N ASP A 36 -21.38 -9.81 12.84
CA ASP A 36 -21.37 -11.24 13.12
C ASP A 36 -21.75 -11.55 14.58
N HIS A 37 -21.25 -10.75 15.53
CA HIS A 37 -21.60 -10.87 16.94
C HIS A 37 -23.09 -10.61 17.19
N LEU A 38 -23.67 -9.56 16.59
CA LEU A 38 -25.09 -9.23 16.68
C LEU A 38 -25.98 -10.36 16.15
N TYR A 39 -25.63 -10.94 15.00
CA TYR A 39 -26.36 -12.08 14.45
C TYR A 39 -26.24 -13.32 15.32
N SER A 40 -25.06 -13.60 15.88
CA SER A 40 -24.88 -14.72 16.81
C SER A 40 -25.71 -14.54 18.08
N TYR A 41 -25.67 -13.34 18.67
CA TYR A 41 -26.42 -13.00 19.88
C TYR A 41 -27.93 -13.11 19.67
N ALA A 42 -28.44 -12.56 18.56
CA ALA A 42 -29.85 -12.67 18.20
C ALA A 42 -30.29 -14.14 18.00
N LYS A 43 -29.43 -14.96 17.40
CA LYS A 43 -29.69 -16.39 17.19
C LYS A 43 -29.71 -17.15 18.52
N ASP A 44 -28.81 -16.82 19.44
CA ASP A 44 -28.76 -17.44 20.77
C ASP A 44 -30.02 -17.09 21.57
N LEU A 45 -30.47 -15.84 21.55
CA LEU A 45 -31.73 -15.43 22.19
C LEU A 45 -32.95 -16.08 21.54
N SER A 46 -32.97 -16.22 20.22
CA SER A 46 -34.02 -16.94 19.51
C SER A 46 -34.06 -18.42 19.91
N SER A 47 -32.90 -19.07 20.08
CA SER A 47 -32.80 -20.46 20.53
C SER A 47 -33.29 -20.68 21.97
N GLN A 48 -33.25 -19.63 22.79
CA GLN A 48 -33.83 -19.61 24.14
C GLN A 48 -35.35 -19.40 24.15
N GLY A 49 -35.98 -19.26 22.97
CA GLY A 49 -37.42 -19.12 22.81
C GLY A 49 -37.95 -17.70 23.05
N LEU A 50 -37.08 -16.67 23.04
CA LEU A 50 -37.52 -15.28 23.17
C LEU A 50 -38.27 -14.83 21.91
N SER A 51 -39.25 -13.95 22.11
CA SER A 51 -39.97 -13.34 20.99
C SER A 51 -39.09 -12.30 20.29
N GLU A 52 -39.36 -12.04 19.00
CA GLU A 52 -38.60 -11.04 18.22
C GLU A 52 -38.56 -9.66 18.89
N LYS A 53 -39.63 -9.27 19.59
CA LYS A 53 -39.69 -8.00 20.32
C LYS A 53 -38.76 -7.98 21.54
N ASP A 54 -38.64 -9.09 22.25
CA ASP A 54 -37.76 -9.20 23.41
C ASP A 54 -36.29 -9.26 22.99
N ILE A 55 -36.01 -9.88 21.83
CA ILE A 55 -34.69 -9.88 21.20
C ILE A 55 -34.31 -8.46 20.81
N GLU A 56 -35.22 -7.71 20.17
CA GLU A 56 -35.01 -6.31 19.83
C GLU A 56 -34.69 -5.46 21.07
N HIS A 57 -35.47 -5.62 22.14
CA HIS A 57 -35.24 -4.90 23.39
C HIS A 57 -33.86 -5.20 23.99
N LYS A 58 -33.48 -6.47 24.05
CA LYS A 58 -32.17 -6.88 24.57
C LYS A 58 -31.00 -6.39 23.72
N ILE A 59 -31.16 -6.40 22.39
CA ILE A 59 -30.17 -5.80 21.48
C ILE A 59 -30.09 -4.28 21.74
N ARG A 60 -31.20 -3.60 22.02
CA ARG A 60 -31.13 -2.16 22.33
C ARG A 60 -30.48 -1.89 23.69
N GLU A 61 -30.74 -2.71 24.71
CA GLU A 61 -30.17 -2.57 26.06
C GLU A 61 -28.66 -2.81 26.10
N GLU A 62 -28.19 -3.91 25.51
CA GLU A 62 -26.76 -4.25 25.52
C GLU A 62 -25.94 -3.21 24.73
N PHE A 63 -26.54 -2.61 23.70
CA PHE A 63 -25.85 -1.73 22.73
C PHE A 63 -26.04 -0.23 23.01
N VAL A 64 -26.67 0.21 24.11
CA VAL A 64 -26.50 1.62 24.58
C VAL A 64 -25.03 1.92 24.86
N SER A 65 -24.26 0.88 25.22
CA SER A 65 -22.80 0.89 25.38
C SER A 65 -22.03 1.00 24.05
N MET A 66 -22.69 0.96 22.89
CA MET A 66 -21.98 0.90 21.60
C MET A 66 -21.30 2.22 21.23
N ASN A 67 -21.83 3.35 21.71
CA ASN A 67 -21.15 4.65 21.63
C ASN A 67 -19.84 4.61 22.43
N GLU A 68 -19.85 3.97 23.60
CA GLU A 68 -18.65 3.75 24.41
C GLU A 68 -17.68 2.77 23.71
N LEU A 69 -18.18 1.72 23.05
CA LEU A 69 -17.37 0.82 22.23
C LEU A 69 -16.76 1.50 21.00
N ALA A 70 -17.51 2.40 20.35
CA ALA A 70 -16.99 3.19 19.23
C ALA A 70 -15.91 4.16 19.72
N GLU A 71 -16.12 4.81 20.87
CA GLU A 71 -15.15 5.71 21.49
C GLU A 71 -13.90 4.95 21.98
N ASP A 72 -14.08 3.78 22.61
CA ASP A 72 -12.99 2.87 22.99
C ASP A 72 -12.23 2.35 21.77
N PHE A 73 -12.91 2.05 20.67
CA PHE A 73 -12.28 1.65 19.43
C PHE A 73 -11.50 2.82 18.79
N ILE A 74 -12.06 4.03 18.79
CA ILE A 74 -11.36 5.24 18.31
C ILE A 74 -10.11 5.52 19.16
N ASN A 75 -10.21 5.37 20.49
CA ASN A 75 -9.13 5.62 21.44
C ASN A 75 -8.07 4.50 21.45
N SER A 76 -8.46 3.26 21.19
CA SER A 76 -7.55 2.10 21.12
C SER A 76 -6.97 1.87 19.73
N THR A 77 -7.60 2.41 18.68
CA THR A 77 -7.04 2.42 17.34
C THR A 77 -5.90 3.43 17.34
N PRO A 78 -4.64 2.99 17.13
CA PRO A 78 -3.54 3.93 17.05
C PRO A 78 -3.86 4.94 15.95
N SER A 79 -3.91 6.22 16.31
CA SER A 79 -4.15 7.31 15.36
C SER A 79 -3.31 7.05 14.12
N PRO A 80 -3.90 7.16 12.90
CA PRO A 80 -3.21 6.83 11.67
C PRO A 80 -1.85 7.52 11.73
N PRO A 81 -0.73 6.77 11.64
CA PRO A 81 0.56 7.33 11.99
C PRO A 81 0.79 8.54 11.11
N ALA A 82 0.77 9.73 11.71
CA ALA A 82 1.02 11.00 11.05
C ALA A 82 2.29 10.82 10.23
N ASN A 83 2.13 10.69 8.91
CA ASN A 83 3.17 10.38 7.93
C ASN A 83 4.42 9.77 8.59
N ARG A 84 4.34 8.53 9.10
CA ARG A 84 5.57 7.77 9.30
C ARG A 84 6.10 7.47 7.90
N PHE A 85 6.83 8.42 7.34
CA PHE A 85 8.02 8.14 6.58
C PHE A 85 8.82 7.20 7.46
N LYS A 86 8.55 5.90 7.30
CA LYS A 86 9.33 4.83 7.90
C LYS A 86 10.75 5.18 7.50
N ASN A 87 11.54 5.64 8.47
CA ASN A 87 12.84 6.22 8.22
C ASN A 87 13.63 5.13 7.49
N ASN A 88 13.69 5.25 6.17
CA ASN A 88 14.11 4.18 5.28
C ASN A 88 15.64 4.24 5.22
N SER A 89 16.24 4.23 6.42
CA SER A 89 17.68 4.24 6.67
C SER A 89 18.39 3.15 5.86
N MET A 90 17.67 2.11 5.46
CA MET A 90 18.19 1.07 4.56
C MET A 90 18.58 1.56 3.14
N MET A 91 18.13 2.75 2.71
CA MET A 91 18.56 3.38 1.45
C MET A 91 19.65 4.43 1.63
N LEU A 92 19.93 4.86 2.87
CA LEU A 92 21.01 5.81 3.14
C LEU A 92 22.40 5.24 2.80
N PRO A 93 22.75 3.97 3.14
CA PRO A 93 24.05 3.40 2.81
C PRO A 93 24.30 3.28 1.31
N PRO A 94 23.37 2.74 0.47
CA PRO A 94 23.58 2.73 -0.98
C PRO A 94 23.77 4.15 -1.52
N LEU A 95 22.94 5.11 -1.13
CA LEU A 95 22.95 6.48 -1.66
C LEU A 95 24.22 7.24 -1.25
N LEU A 96 24.70 7.04 -0.02
CA LEU A 96 25.98 7.55 0.46
C LEU A 96 27.16 6.88 -0.25
N VAL A 97 27.15 5.55 -0.43
CA VAL A 97 28.20 4.83 -1.17
C VAL A 97 28.25 5.27 -2.63
N GLY A 98 27.09 5.51 -3.25
CA GLY A 98 26.99 6.08 -4.59
C GLY A 98 27.56 7.48 -4.69
N ALA A 99 27.16 8.37 -3.77
CA ALA A 99 27.66 9.75 -3.71
C ALA A 99 29.17 9.81 -3.45
N LEU A 100 29.70 8.94 -2.57
CA LEU A 100 31.13 8.81 -2.32
C LEU A 100 31.87 8.21 -3.52
N GLY A 101 31.26 7.26 -4.21
CA GLY A 101 31.80 6.66 -5.43
C GLY A 101 32.08 7.69 -6.52
N ILE A 102 31.21 8.70 -6.68
CA ILE A 102 31.38 9.78 -7.67
C ILE A 102 32.70 10.55 -7.43
N PHE A 103 33.09 10.76 -6.17
CA PHE A 103 34.37 11.41 -5.83
C PHE A 103 35.58 10.49 -6.00
N ILE A 104 35.41 9.17 -5.82
CA ILE A 104 36.50 8.19 -5.91
C ILE A 104 36.78 7.78 -7.37
N PHE A 105 35.76 7.74 -8.24
CA PHE A 105 35.87 7.33 -9.65
C PHE A 105 35.26 8.38 -10.60
N PRO A 106 35.87 9.56 -10.76
CA PRO A 106 35.33 10.65 -11.57
C PRO A 106 35.22 10.31 -13.07
N ASN A 107 36.03 9.36 -13.56
CA ASN A 107 36.07 8.98 -14.97
C ASN A 107 35.15 7.80 -15.33
N HIS A 108 34.55 7.12 -14.34
CA HIS A 108 33.72 5.92 -14.54
C HIS A 108 32.36 6.07 -13.84
N GLN A 109 31.75 7.25 -13.99
CA GLN A 109 30.49 7.58 -13.34
C GLN A 109 29.33 6.73 -13.87
N GLU A 110 29.32 6.39 -15.16
CA GLU A 110 28.23 5.56 -15.73
C GLU A 110 28.31 4.13 -15.18
N LEU A 111 29.51 3.60 -14.97
CA LEU A 111 29.73 2.30 -14.32
C LEU A 111 29.21 2.26 -12.88
N LEU A 112 29.47 3.31 -12.09
CA LEU A 112 28.93 3.43 -10.74
C LEU A 112 27.39 3.48 -10.73
N VAL A 113 26.81 4.26 -11.63
CA VAL A 113 25.35 4.36 -11.78
C VAL A 113 24.76 2.99 -12.17
N ALA A 114 25.38 2.27 -13.10
CA ALA A 114 24.96 0.92 -13.47
C ALA A 114 24.97 -0.04 -12.27
N LEU A 115 26.04 -0.02 -11.47
CA LEU A 115 26.15 -0.84 -10.26
C LEU A 115 25.05 -0.51 -9.25
N MET A 116 24.78 0.77 -9.01
CA MET A 116 23.69 1.20 -8.14
C MET A 116 22.33 0.71 -8.63
N LEU A 117 22.08 0.79 -9.94
CA LEU A 117 20.84 0.33 -10.56
C LEU A 117 20.68 -1.19 -10.42
N PHE A 118 21.75 -1.97 -10.56
CA PHE A 118 21.70 -3.43 -10.33
C PHE A 118 21.42 -3.78 -8.87
N ILE A 119 22.09 -3.12 -7.92
CA ILE A 119 21.81 -3.31 -6.49
C ILE A 119 20.36 -2.95 -6.20
N TYR A 120 19.87 -1.86 -6.78
CA TYR A 120 18.49 -1.42 -6.57
C TYR A 120 17.50 -2.39 -7.23
N ALA A 121 17.77 -2.90 -8.43
CA ALA A 121 16.95 -3.90 -9.11
C ALA A 121 16.83 -5.18 -8.26
N TYR A 122 17.93 -5.63 -7.66
CA TYR A 122 17.95 -6.77 -6.74
C TYR A 122 17.13 -6.52 -5.47
N LEU A 123 17.30 -5.34 -4.85
CA LEU A 123 16.53 -4.96 -3.66
C LEU A 123 15.03 -4.84 -3.96
N VAL A 124 14.67 -4.28 -5.12
CA VAL A 124 13.27 -4.23 -5.56
C VAL A 124 12.75 -5.64 -5.70
N LEU A 125 13.44 -6.55 -6.37
CA LEU A 125 12.99 -7.93 -6.58
C LEU A 125 12.79 -8.69 -5.26
N ILE A 126 13.81 -8.72 -4.40
CA ILE A 126 13.83 -9.54 -3.17
C ILE A 126 12.97 -8.91 -2.08
N LYS A 127 13.11 -7.60 -1.83
CA LYS A 127 12.41 -6.93 -0.73
C LYS A 127 11.09 -6.30 -1.15
N LYS A 128 10.70 -6.45 -2.43
CA LYS A 128 9.48 -5.84 -3.01
C LYS A 128 9.41 -4.33 -2.73
N ALA A 129 10.59 -3.68 -2.67
CA ALA A 129 10.78 -2.31 -2.24
C ALA A 129 10.41 -1.29 -3.35
N ILE A 130 9.13 -1.25 -3.71
CA ILE A 130 8.60 -0.47 -4.85
C ILE A 130 8.40 1.03 -4.58
N TRP A 131 8.79 1.52 -3.39
CA TRP A 131 8.56 2.91 -2.94
C TRP A 131 9.33 3.96 -3.73
N GLY A 132 10.43 3.59 -4.39
CA GLY A 132 11.20 4.51 -5.25
C GLY A 132 10.54 4.80 -6.60
N PHE A 133 9.49 4.05 -6.98
CA PHE A 133 8.75 4.33 -8.20
C PHE A 133 7.70 5.43 -7.96
N ALA A 134 7.81 6.54 -8.67
CA ALA A 134 6.92 7.70 -8.52
C ALA A 134 5.42 7.34 -8.66
N VAL A 135 5.09 6.39 -9.54
CA VAL A 135 3.71 5.91 -9.75
C VAL A 135 3.15 5.20 -8.52
N VAL A 136 3.98 4.43 -7.82
CA VAL A 136 3.60 3.71 -6.59
C VAL A 136 3.37 4.71 -5.45
N ARG A 137 4.22 5.74 -5.35
CA ARG A 137 4.12 6.77 -4.31
C ARG A 137 2.88 7.65 -4.49
N LYS A 138 2.47 7.94 -5.73
CA LYS A 138 1.27 8.75 -6.01
C LYS A 138 -0.06 8.01 -5.75
N LYS A 139 -0.11 6.69 -5.94
CA LYS A 139 -1.33 5.88 -5.76
C LYS A 139 -1.04 4.57 -5.02
N PRO A 140 -0.69 4.61 -3.72
CA PRO A 140 -0.28 3.41 -2.99
C PRO A 140 -1.41 2.38 -2.77
N SER A 141 -2.66 2.83 -2.66
CA SER A 141 -3.86 1.97 -2.52
C SER A 141 -4.38 1.40 -3.85
N GLY A 142 -3.97 1.97 -5.00
CA GLY A 142 -4.43 1.57 -6.33
C GLY A 142 -3.64 0.42 -6.96
N ILE A 143 -2.64 -0.12 -6.26
CA ILE A 143 -1.75 -1.17 -6.78
C ILE A 143 -2.36 -2.54 -6.53
N LYS A 144 -2.98 -3.12 -7.58
CA LYS A 144 -3.62 -4.45 -7.49
C LYS A 144 -2.63 -5.59 -7.22
N ASN A 145 -1.40 -5.50 -7.76
CA ASN A 145 -0.44 -6.59 -7.66
C ASN A 145 0.99 -6.04 -7.45
N ARG A 146 1.37 -5.88 -6.18
CA ARG A 146 2.71 -5.40 -5.80
C ARG A 146 3.84 -6.29 -6.30
N GLU A 147 3.60 -7.59 -6.45
CA GLU A 147 4.60 -8.54 -6.93
C GLU A 147 4.92 -8.34 -8.41
N LYS A 148 3.89 -8.18 -9.26
CA LYS A 148 4.09 -7.85 -10.68
C LYS A 148 4.73 -6.48 -10.86
N VAL A 149 4.40 -5.48 -10.04
CA VAL A 149 5.07 -4.17 -10.05
C VAL A 149 6.53 -4.30 -9.64
N SER A 150 6.82 -5.11 -8.62
CA SER A 150 8.20 -5.38 -8.19
C SER A 150 9.03 -6.06 -9.28
N GLN A 151 8.51 -7.13 -9.89
CA GLN A 151 9.19 -7.85 -10.96
C GLN A 151 9.44 -6.95 -12.17
N SER A 152 8.41 -6.25 -12.65
CA SER A 152 8.56 -5.33 -13.78
C SER A 152 9.48 -4.15 -13.47
N GLY A 153 9.43 -3.60 -12.26
CA GLY A 153 10.32 -2.56 -11.79
C GLY A 153 11.77 -3.01 -11.70
N SER A 154 12.02 -4.24 -11.21
CA SER A 154 13.34 -4.85 -11.18
C SER A 154 13.91 -5.03 -12.59
N VAL A 155 13.11 -5.57 -13.53
CA VAL A 155 13.51 -5.72 -14.94
C VAL A 155 13.83 -4.37 -15.56
N TYR A 156 12.99 -3.36 -15.34
CA TYR A 156 13.23 -2.01 -15.81
C TYR A 156 14.57 -1.44 -15.30
N LEU A 157 14.81 -1.51 -13.99
CA LEU A 157 16.05 -1.03 -13.39
C LEU A 157 17.28 -1.80 -13.88
N PHE A 158 17.14 -3.10 -14.10
CA PHE A 158 18.19 -3.95 -14.63
C PHE A 158 18.55 -3.57 -16.08
N VAL A 159 17.55 -3.37 -16.94
CA VAL A 159 17.76 -2.91 -18.32
C VAL A 159 18.38 -1.51 -18.33
N LEU A 160 17.96 -0.63 -17.43
CA LEU A 160 18.57 0.69 -17.27
C LEU A 160 20.05 0.57 -16.87
N GLY A 161 20.37 -0.31 -15.91
CA GLY A 161 21.74 -0.58 -15.50
C GLY A 161 22.61 -1.12 -16.64
N LEU A 162 22.07 -2.01 -17.47
CA LEU A 162 22.76 -2.49 -18.68
C LEU A 162 23.02 -1.37 -19.68
N LEU A 163 22.06 -0.45 -19.89
CA LEU A 163 22.25 0.71 -20.75
C LEU A 163 23.40 1.59 -20.29
N PHE A 164 23.49 1.90 -18.99
CA PHE A 164 24.61 2.67 -18.43
C PHE A 164 25.94 1.91 -18.53
N LEU A 165 25.93 0.59 -18.31
CA LEU A 165 27.12 -0.24 -18.44
C LEU A 165 27.62 -0.27 -19.89
N ILE A 166 26.72 -0.45 -20.86
CA ILE A 166 27.06 -0.43 -22.29
C ILE A 166 27.52 0.98 -22.70
N GLY A 167 26.86 2.02 -22.17
CA GLY A 167 27.27 3.41 -22.37
C GLY A 167 28.74 3.61 -22.06
N GLU A 168 29.21 3.17 -20.90
CA GLU A 168 30.60 3.33 -20.47
C GLU A 168 31.61 2.82 -21.51
N PHE A 169 31.33 1.69 -22.17
CA PHE A 169 32.27 1.04 -23.09
C PHE A 169 32.06 1.41 -24.57
N VAL A 170 30.94 2.03 -24.95
CA VAL A 170 30.64 2.33 -26.35
C VAL A 170 30.90 3.81 -26.65
N SER A 171 31.84 4.05 -27.57
CA SER A 171 32.14 5.37 -28.12
C SER A 171 31.38 5.58 -29.43
N VAL A 172 30.25 6.29 -29.38
CA VAL A 172 29.48 6.70 -30.57
C VAL A 172 29.36 8.23 -30.60
N PRO A 173 29.44 8.88 -31.78
CA PRO A 173 29.05 10.28 -31.88
C PRO A 173 27.62 10.51 -31.35
N ASN A 174 27.42 11.62 -30.63
CA ASN A 174 26.15 11.97 -29.98
C ASN A 174 25.63 10.94 -28.96
N LYS A 175 26.51 10.12 -28.37
CA LYS A 175 26.21 9.16 -27.30
C LYS A 175 25.18 9.69 -26.31
N ASN A 176 25.42 10.86 -25.71
CA ASN A 176 24.55 11.41 -24.66
C ASN A 176 23.09 11.56 -25.12
N ILE A 177 22.87 12.03 -26.35
CA ILE A 177 21.53 12.24 -26.92
C ILE A 177 20.85 10.89 -27.17
N ILE A 178 21.59 9.93 -27.74
CA ILE A 178 21.08 8.59 -28.05
C ILE A 178 20.66 7.87 -26.76
N PHE A 179 21.56 7.82 -25.77
CA PHE A 179 21.29 7.15 -24.49
C PHE A 179 20.18 7.87 -23.70
N ALA A 180 20.14 9.20 -23.68
CA ALA A 180 19.05 9.94 -23.04
C ALA A 180 17.69 9.65 -23.71
N THR A 181 17.65 9.55 -25.03
CA THR A 181 16.43 9.21 -25.78
C THR A 181 15.96 7.79 -25.45
N PHE A 182 16.88 6.82 -25.42
CA PHE A 182 16.56 5.45 -25.01
C PHE A 182 16.03 5.38 -23.58
N ILE A 183 16.68 6.06 -22.63
CA ILE A 183 16.25 6.14 -21.23
C ILE A 183 14.84 6.75 -21.13
N ALA A 184 14.58 7.84 -21.87
CA ALA A 184 13.26 8.49 -21.88
C ALA A 184 12.18 7.54 -22.41
N LEU A 185 12.42 6.86 -23.53
CA LEU A 185 11.49 5.88 -24.12
C LEU A 185 11.22 4.70 -23.18
N LEU A 186 12.28 4.15 -22.56
CA LEU A 186 12.16 3.08 -21.57
C LEU A 186 11.34 3.51 -20.34
N SER A 187 11.61 4.72 -19.85
CA SER A 187 10.90 5.30 -18.70
C SER A 187 9.42 5.49 -19.01
N ILE A 188 9.10 6.10 -20.15
CA ILE A 188 7.72 6.32 -20.59
C ILE A 188 6.99 4.98 -20.75
N GLY A 189 7.62 4.02 -21.44
CA GLY A 189 7.05 2.68 -21.64
C GLY A 189 6.77 1.95 -20.33
N PHE A 190 7.72 1.99 -19.39
CA PHE A 190 7.55 1.41 -18.06
C PHE A 190 6.42 2.06 -17.28
N PHE A 191 6.40 3.40 -17.22
CA PHE A 191 5.34 4.12 -16.49
C PHE A 191 3.97 3.89 -17.11
N PHE A 192 3.86 3.87 -18.44
CA PHE A 192 2.62 3.56 -19.14
C PHE A 192 2.16 2.12 -18.86
N TYR A 193 3.07 1.15 -18.88
CA TYR A 193 2.77 -0.24 -18.55
C TYR A 193 2.25 -0.38 -17.11
N VAL A 194 2.94 0.22 -16.14
CA VAL A 194 2.54 0.19 -14.73
C VAL A 194 1.20 0.88 -14.54
N GLN A 195 1.00 2.06 -15.12
CA GLN A 195 -0.27 2.78 -15.00
C GLN A 195 -1.44 2.04 -15.65
N LYS A 196 -1.27 1.47 -16.84
CA LYS A 196 -2.38 0.87 -17.59
C LYS A 196 -2.72 -0.55 -17.11
N LYS A 197 -1.72 -1.33 -16.70
CA LYS A 197 -1.92 -2.75 -16.34
C LYS A 197 -1.91 -3.03 -14.84
N LEU A 198 -1.28 -2.18 -14.02
CA LEU A 198 -0.99 -2.50 -12.62
C LEU A 198 -1.58 -1.49 -11.62
N VAL A 199 -2.00 -0.31 -12.08
CA VAL A 199 -2.66 0.74 -11.30
C VAL A 199 -4.05 1.00 -11.90
N ARG A 200 -5.06 1.28 -11.07
CA ARG A 200 -6.41 1.68 -11.51
C ARG A 200 -6.58 3.20 -11.49
#